data_AF-A0A355G3C6-F1
#
_entry.id   AF-A0A355G3C6-F1
#
_cell.length_a   1.000
_cell.length_b   1.000
_cell.length_c   1.000
_cell.angle_alpha   90.00
_cell.angle_beta   90.00
_cell.angle_gamma   90.00
#
_symmetry.space_group_name_H-M   'P 1'
#
loop_
_entity.id
_entity.type
_entity.pdbx_description
1 polymer ?
#
loop_
_entity_poly.entity_id
_entity_poly.type
_entity_poly.pdbx_seq_one_letter_code
_entity_poly.pdbx_strand_id
1 'polypeptide(L)'
;TPYGRDVKVAGNPVRVCEMLSTLDGVALAQRVTVDSVKNVNIAKKAIKKAFQYQLDGLGYSIVEVVSTCPTNWGLSPIEALDWLRNNMLPYYPLGVYKDIKEGGENK
;
A
#
# COMPACT_ATOMS: atom_id res chain seq x y z
N THR A 1 -9.56 20.03 5.95
CA THR A 1 -9.56 21.26 5.12
C THR A 1 -9.39 20.85 3.66
N PRO A 2 -9.76 21.67 2.67
CA PRO A 2 -9.55 21.34 1.25
C PRO A 2 -8.08 21.39 0.81
N TYR A 3 -7.19 21.92 1.67
CA TYR A 3 -5.78 22.19 1.34
C TYR A 3 -4.82 21.00 1.57
N GLY A 4 -5.34 19.83 1.93
CA GLY A 4 -4.51 18.65 2.21
C GLY A 4 -3.77 18.71 3.55
N ARG A 5 -2.69 17.93 3.67
CA ARG A 5 -1.88 17.78 4.89
C ARG A 5 -0.78 18.85 4.93
N ASP A 6 -0.79 19.69 5.97
CA ASP A 6 0.36 20.55 6.28
C ASP A 6 1.40 19.77 7.10
N VAL A 7 2.57 19.53 6.52
CA VAL A 7 3.67 18.78 7.15
C VAL A 7 4.24 19.49 8.39
N LYS A 8 4.12 20.82 8.50
CA LYS A 8 4.64 21.59 9.65
C LYS A 8 3.83 21.34 10.92
N VAL A 9 2.54 21.04 10.77
CA VAL A 9 1.61 20.86 11.89
C VAL A 9 1.25 19.39 12.07
N ALA A 10 1.06 18.65 10.97
CA ALA A 10 0.61 17.27 11.00
C ALA A 10 1.74 16.24 10.78
N GLY A 11 2.96 16.67 10.49
CA GLY A 11 4.08 15.79 10.14
C GLY A 11 3.93 15.16 8.76
N ASN A 12 4.94 14.37 8.37
CA ASN A 12 4.94 13.65 7.09
C ASN A 12 3.83 12.58 7.04
N PRO A 13 3.32 12.24 5.85
CA PRO A 13 2.46 11.07 5.69
C PRO A 13 3.13 9.79 6.21
N VAL A 14 2.33 8.91 6.82
CA VAL A 14 2.86 7.70 7.46
C VAL A 14 3.04 6.60 6.43
N ARG A 15 4.21 5.97 6.45
CA ARG A 15 4.56 4.80 5.63
C ARG A 15 4.22 3.52 6.39
N VAL A 16 2.97 3.08 6.29
CA VAL A 16 2.42 2.03 7.17
C VAL A 16 3.10 0.68 6.95
N CYS A 17 3.31 0.27 5.69
CA CYS A 17 4.00 -1.00 5.40
C CYS A 17 5.42 -1.05 5.97
N GLU A 18 6.20 0.01 5.79
CA GLU A 18 7.56 0.16 6.33
C GLU A 18 7.57 0.14 7.85
N MET A 19 6.60 0.82 8.48
CA MET A 19 6.51 0.88 9.94
C MET A 19 6.11 -0.47 10.54
N LEU A 20 5.12 -1.15 9.96
CA LEU A 20 4.61 -2.40 10.51
C LEU A 20 5.51 -3.59 10.17
N SER A 21 6.27 -3.55 9.06
CA SER A 21 7.20 -4.63 8.73
C SER A 21 8.29 -4.81 9.80
N THR A 22 8.65 -3.76 10.53
CA THR A 22 9.66 -3.87 11.59
C THR A 22 9.15 -4.52 12.87
N LEU A 23 7.84 -4.75 13.01
CA LEU A 23 7.26 -5.32 14.22
C LEU A 23 7.35 -6.85 14.25
N ASP A 24 7.54 -7.39 15.46
CA ASP A 24 7.47 -8.83 15.71
C ASP A 24 6.04 -9.35 15.46
N GLY A 25 5.94 -10.60 15.00
CA GLY A 25 4.65 -11.23 14.71
C GLY A 25 3.99 -10.80 13.40
N VAL A 26 4.54 -9.83 12.66
CA VAL A 26 4.08 -9.53 11.28
C VAL A 26 4.64 -10.57 10.33
N ALA A 27 3.75 -11.32 9.69
CA ALA A 27 4.07 -12.39 8.75
C ALA A 27 4.10 -11.89 7.29
N LEU A 28 3.25 -10.92 6.96
CA LEU A 28 3.17 -10.33 5.63
C LEU A 28 2.90 -8.82 5.72
N ALA A 29 3.71 -8.02 5.03
CA ALA A 29 3.44 -6.61 4.79
C ALA A 29 3.70 -6.32 3.31
N GLN A 30 2.64 -5.94 2.58
CA GLN A 30 2.76 -5.68 1.14
C GLN A 30 1.98 -4.44 0.74
N ARG A 31 2.63 -3.56 -0.03
CA ARG A 31 1.97 -2.42 -0.67
C ARG A 31 1.64 -2.76 -2.12
N VAL A 32 0.39 -2.54 -2.51
CA VAL A 32 -0.14 -2.77 -3.84
C VAL A 32 -0.91 -1.53 -4.33
N THR A 33 -1.28 -1.52 -5.60
CA THR A 33 -2.15 -0.50 -6.20
C THR A 33 -3.20 -1.18 -7.08
N VAL A 34 -4.22 -0.44 -7.47
CA VAL A 34 -5.31 -0.88 -8.35
C VAL A 34 -5.48 0.03 -9.58
N ASP A 35 -4.41 0.72 -9.97
CA ASP A 35 -4.39 1.69 -11.07
C ASP A 35 -4.38 1.07 -12.48
N SER A 36 -4.27 -0.26 -12.58
CA SER A 36 -4.28 -1.00 -13.85
C SER A 36 -4.75 -2.44 -13.66
N VAL A 37 -5.20 -3.10 -14.74
CA VAL A 37 -5.63 -4.51 -14.71
C VAL A 37 -4.53 -5.44 -14.17
N LYS A 38 -3.27 -5.19 -14.55
CA LYS A 38 -2.11 -5.91 -14.02
C LYS A 38 -2.02 -5.78 -12.50
N ASN A 39 -2.15 -4.56 -11.98
CA ASN A 39 -2.00 -4.29 -10.56
C ASN A 39 -3.21 -4.76 -9.75
N VAL A 40 -4.42 -4.75 -10.32
CA VAL A 40 -5.61 -5.40 -9.73
C VAL A 40 -5.36 -6.91 -9.50
N ASN A 41 -4.75 -7.60 -10.46
CA ASN A 41 -4.41 -9.01 -10.29
C ASN A 41 -3.36 -9.25 -9.20
N ILE A 42 -2.39 -8.34 -9.06
CA ILE A 42 -1.38 -8.38 -7.98
C ILE A 42 -2.07 -8.16 -6.62
N ALA A 43 -2.92 -7.14 -6.51
CA ALA A 43 -3.67 -6.84 -5.29
C ALA A 43 -4.55 -8.02 -4.86
N LYS A 44 -5.26 -8.66 -5.80
CA LYS A 44 -6.05 -9.88 -5.53
C LYS A 44 -5.19 -11.00 -4.93
N LYS A 45 -4.00 -11.24 -5.48
CA LYS A 45 -3.07 -12.27 -4.97
C LYS A 45 -2.55 -11.91 -3.58
N ALA A 46 -2.17 -10.66 -3.34
CA ALA A 46 -1.71 -10.15 -2.05
C ALA A 46 -2.77 -10.34 -0.96
N ILE A 47 -4.02 -9.94 -1.24
CA ILE A 47 -5.15 -10.09 -0.31
C ILE A 47 -5.40 -11.57 0.00
N LYS A 48 -5.44 -12.43 -1.02
CA LYS A 48 -5.60 -13.89 -0.81
C LYS A 48 -4.49 -14.46 0.06
N LYS A 49 -3.23 -14.07 -0.18
CA LYS A 49 -2.07 -14.51 0.58
C LYS A 49 -2.15 -14.07 2.05
N ALA A 50 -2.54 -12.82 2.31
CA ALA A 50 -2.72 -12.30 3.66
C ALA A 50 -3.76 -13.11 4.47
N PHE A 51 -4.90 -13.43 3.86
CA PHE A 51 -5.90 -14.29 4.49
C PHE A 51 -5.38 -15.71 4.71
N GLN A 52 -4.66 -16.28 3.74
CA GLN A 52 -4.06 -17.60 3.91
C GLN A 52 -3.08 -17.62 5.09
N TYR A 53 -2.28 -16.57 5.28
CA TYR A 53 -1.34 -16.47 6.40
C TYR A 53 -2.04 -16.43 7.75
N GLN A 54 -3.19 -15.75 7.84
CA GLN A 54 -4.00 -15.78 9.05
C GLN A 54 -4.61 -17.17 9.31
N LEU A 55 -5.13 -17.84 8.27
CA LEU A 55 -5.67 -19.19 8.38
C LEU A 55 -4.61 -20.22 8.79
N ASP A 56 -3.39 -20.08 8.27
CA ASP A 56 -2.23 -20.92 8.59
C ASP A 56 -1.62 -20.61 9.97
N GLY A 57 -2.10 -19.59 10.69
CA GLY A 57 -1.58 -19.20 12.00
C GLY A 57 -0.18 -18.59 11.97
N LEU A 58 0.22 -17.98 10.84
CA LEU A 58 1.59 -17.51 10.61
C LEU A 58 1.89 -16.15 11.25
N GLY A 59 0.85 -15.39 11.60
CA GLY A 59 0.97 -14.08 12.23
C GLY A 59 0.14 -13.00 11.55
N TYR A 60 0.38 -11.75 11.93
CA TYR A 60 -0.33 -10.58 11.42
C TYR A 60 0.02 -10.32 9.95
N SER A 61 -0.98 -9.95 9.15
CA SER A 61 -0.79 -9.61 7.74
C SER A 61 -1.41 -8.25 7.43
N ILE A 62 -0.69 -7.40 6.69
CA ILE A 62 -1.20 -6.14 6.16
C ILE A 62 -0.99 -6.03 4.65
N VAL A 63 -2.04 -5.59 3.96
CA VAL A 63 -2.01 -5.21 2.55
C VAL A 63 -2.43 -3.76 2.43
N GLU A 64 -1.49 -2.86 2.16
CA GLU A 64 -1.76 -1.45 1.91
C GLU A 64 -2.09 -1.25 0.43
N VAL A 65 -3.31 -0.79 0.14
CA VAL A 65 -3.79 -0.57 -1.24
C VAL A 65 -3.80 0.91 -1.54
N VAL A 66 -2.90 1.36 -2.41
CA VAL A 66 -2.90 2.73 -2.94
C VAL A 66 -3.95 2.81 -4.05
N SER A 67 -4.93 3.71 -3.91
CA SER A 67 -6.01 3.90 -4.87
C SER A 67 -6.41 5.37 -4.98
N THR A 68 -7.08 5.73 -6.07
CA THR A 68 -7.68 7.04 -6.23
C THR A 68 -9.14 7.05 -5.81
N CYS A 69 -9.56 8.15 -5.19
CA CYS A 69 -10.96 8.51 -5.02
C CYS A 69 -11.13 9.90 -5.67
N PRO A 70 -11.46 9.99 -6.97
CA PRO A 70 -11.37 11.25 -7.73
C PRO A 70 -12.31 12.34 -7.21
N THR A 71 -13.34 11.99 -6.44
CA THR A 71 -14.39 12.87 -5.93
C THR A 71 -13.86 14.14 -5.26
N ASN A 72 -12.81 14.03 -4.44
CA ASN A 72 -12.29 15.15 -3.67
C ASN A 72 -11.10 15.85 -4.32
N TRP A 73 -10.64 15.37 -5.49
CA TRP A 73 -9.44 15.88 -6.15
C TRP A 73 -9.75 16.85 -7.29
N GLY A 74 -11.03 16.95 -7.71
CA GLY A 74 -11.41 17.77 -8.86
C GLY A 74 -10.80 17.29 -10.18
N LEU A 75 -10.37 16.02 -10.24
CA LEU A 75 -9.77 15.39 -11.41
C LEU A 75 -10.75 14.38 -12.01
N SER A 76 -10.71 14.19 -13.33
CA SER A 76 -11.36 13.04 -13.95
C SER A 76 -10.73 11.73 -13.44
N PRO A 77 -11.43 10.59 -13.56
CA PRO A 77 -10.87 9.30 -13.16
C PRO A 77 -9.52 8.97 -13.81
N ILE A 78 -9.31 9.35 -15.07
CA ILE A 78 -8.06 9.09 -15.81
C ILE A 78 -6.94 9.97 -15.28
N GLU A 79 -7.18 11.28 -15.14
CA GLU A 79 -6.18 12.22 -14.61
C GLU A 79 -5.79 11.89 -13.17
N ALA A 80 -6.74 11.42 -12.36
CA ALA A 80 -6.45 10.98 -11.00
C ALA A 80 -5.47 9.80 -11.00
N LEU A 81 -5.65 8.81 -11.88
CA LEU A 81 -4.72 7.68 -12.01
C LEU A 81 -3.32 8.13 -12.41
N ASP A 82 -3.21 9.06 -13.36
CA ASP A 82 -1.91 9.60 -13.78
C ASP A 82 -1.26 10.40 -12.65
N TRP A 83 -2.03 11.18 -11.90
CA TRP A 83 -1.53 11.89 -10.73
C TRP A 83 -1.01 10.92 -9.65
N LEU A 84 -1.76 9.84 -9.37
CA LEU A 84 -1.34 8.78 -8.43
C LEU A 84 0.00 8.16 -8.87
N ARG A 85 0.16 7.84 -10.15
CA ARG A 85 1.39 7.25 -10.69
C ARG A 85 2.59 8.18 -10.55
N ASN A 86 2.38 9.47 -10.81
CA ASN A 86 3.46 10.46 -10.84
C ASN A 86 3.82 11.03 -9.45
N ASN A 87 2.89 11.03 -8.49
CA ASN A 87 3.06 11.72 -7.21
C ASN A 87 2.95 10.79 -6.00
N MET A 88 1.98 9.87 -5.99
CA MET A 88 1.79 8.97 -4.83
C MET A 88 2.71 7.77 -4.85
N LEU A 89 2.81 7.04 -5.98
CA LEU A 89 3.64 5.83 -6.05
C LEU A 89 5.12 6.07 -5.79
N PRO A 90 5.73 7.21 -6.18
CA PRO A 90 7.10 7.52 -5.79
C PRO A 90 7.27 7.72 -4.28
N TYR A 91 6.26 8.28 -3.61
CA TYR A 91 6.29 8.46 -2.16
C TYR A 91 5.97 7.16 -1.39
N TYR A 92 5.12 6.31 -1.97
CA TYR A 92 4.68 5.01 -1.47
C TYR A 92 5.08 3.88 -2.43
N PRO A 93 6.37 3.48 -2.46
CA PRO A 93 6.85 2.46 -3.38
C PRO A 93 6.07 1.16 -3.22
N LEU A 94 5.70 0.55 -4.35
CA LEU A 94 5.04 -0.76 -4.35
C LEU A 94 6.06 -1.86 -4.03
N GLY A 95 5.63 -2.88 -3.28
CA GLY A 95 6.53 -3.97 -2.94
C GLY A 95 6.07 -4.82 -1.76
N VAL A 96 6.81 -5.90 -1.54
CA VAL A 96 6.68 -6.76 -0.36
C VAL A 96 7.72 -6.29 0.66
N TYR A 97 7.26 -5.71 1.75
CA TYR A 97 8.08 -5.17 2.84
C TYR A 97 8.41 -6.21 3.90
N LYS A 98 7.57 -7.25 4.03
CA LYS A 98 7.83 -8.42 4.85
C LYS A 98 7.10 -9.61 4.30
N ASP A 99 7.78 -10.73 4.27
CA ASP A 99 7.21 -12.02 3.96
C ASP A 99 8.06 -13.11 4.61
N ILE A 100 7.48 -13.84 5.56
CA ILE A 100 8.22 -14.85 6.31
C ILE A 100 8.43 -16.17 5.55
N LYS A 101 7.71 -16.42 4.44
CA LYS A 101 7.89 -17.63 3.62
C LYS A 101 8.75 -17.37 2.38
N GLU A 102 8.69 -16.18 1.79
CA GLU A 102 9.36 -15.86 0.52
C GLU A 102 10.57 -14.90 0.67
N GLY A 103 10.81 -14.34 1.86
CA GLY A 103 11.86 -13.36 2.10
C GLY A 103 11.51 -12.04 1.41
N GLY A 104 11.10 -11.03 2.19
CA GLY A 104 10.77 -9.71 1.64
C GLY A 104 11.96 -9.09 0.88
N GLU A 105 11.72 -8.54 -0.31
CA GLU A 105 12.71 -7.68 -0.97
C GLU A 105 12.85 -6.40 -0.14
N ASN A 106 13.81 -6.36 0.78
CA ASN A 106 14.21 -5.13 1.45
C ASN A 106 14.73 -4.16 0.39
N LYS A 107 13.87 -3.24 -0.06
CA LYS A 107 14.24 -2.06 -0.85
C LYS A 107 14.46 -0.87 0.06
#